data_AF-A0A1V4Z236-F1
#
_entry.id   AF-A0A1V4Z236-F1
#
_cell.length_a   1.000
_cell.length_b   1.000
_cell.length_c   1.000
_cell.angle_alpha   90.00
_cell.angle_beta   90.00
_cell.angle_gamma   90.00
#
_symmetry.space_group_name_H-M   'P 1'
#
loop_
_entity.id
_entity.type
_entity.pdbx_description
1 polymer ?
#
loop_
_entity_poly.entity_id
_entity_poly.type
_entity_poly.pdbx_seq_one_letter_code
_entity_poly.pdbx_strand_id
1 'polypeptide(L)'
;MKQETKAFLDMVAGRRAAQMARQDPTVVASHVVDEHSPRAVVKAERQGKVVAFEFIETAETAALHCNMEDYVFVSNEFGGLAVALPESDYTRDIAVTVLTDLKGRIQRSGAVGDFRFSGYLYDGMGNFKRLM
;
A
#
# COMPACT_ATOMS: atom_id res chain seq x y z
N MET A 1 -3.75 -2.13 18.34
CA MET A 1 -3.57 -3.29 17.43
C MET A 1 -3.11 -4.52 18.24
N LYS A 2 -3.56 -5.74 17.88
CA LYS A 2 -3.07 -6.99 18.49
C LYS A 2 -1.62 -7.28 18.06
N GLN A 3 -0.81 -7.88 18.94
CA GLN A 3 0.60 -8.19 18.65
C GLN A 3 0.77 -9.12 17.42
N GLU A 4 -0.15 -10.06 17.25
CA GLU A 4 -0.18 -10.97 16.09
C GLU A 4 -0.36 -10.21 14.77
N THR A 5 -1.31 -9.27 14.71
CA THR A 5 -1.54 -8.41 13.54
C THR A 5 -0.32 -7.57 13.22
N LYS A 6 0.33 -7.01 14.25
CA LYS A 6 1.57 -6.22 14.08
C LYS A 6 2.69 -7.07 13.48
N ALA A 7 2.93 -8.25 14.04
CA ALA A 7 3.96 -9.17 13.56
C ALA A 7 3.67 -9.67 12.14
N PHE A 8 2.40 -9.93 11.83
CA PHE A 8 1.97 -10.31 10.49
C PHE A 8 2.25 -9.20 9.46
N LEU A 9 1.84 -7.96 9.76
CA LEU A 9 2.07 -6.81 8.89
C LEU A 9 3.57 -6.51 8.71
N ASP A 10 4.36 -6.60 9.78
CA ASP A 10 5.81 -6.44 9.72
C ASP A 10 6.46 -7.47 8.78
N MET A 11 6.05 -8.74 8.90
CA MET A 11 6.50 -9.79 8.00
C MET A 11 6.10 -9.50 6.54
N VAL A 12 4.83 -9.18 6.27
CA VAL A 12 4.34 -8.94 4.90
C VAL A 12 5.06 -7.75 4.28
N ALA A 13 5.18 -6.63 5.01
CA ALA A 13 5.84 -5.42 4.55
C ALA A 13 7.35 -5.62 4.36
N GLY A 14 8.01 -6.32 5.28
CA GLY A 14 9.43 -6.66 5.16
C GLY A 14 9.72 -7.57 3.96
N ARG A 15 8.86 -8.56 3.68
CA ARG A 15 8.97 -9.39 2.46
C ARG A 15 8.80 -8.56 1.21
N ARG A 16 7.84 -7.64 1.19
CA ARG A 16 7.57 -6.75 0.06
C ARG A 16 8.76 -5.82 -0.21
N ALA A 17 9.32 -5.19 0.82
CA ALA A 17 10.52 -4.36 0.71
C ALA A 17 11.71 -5.18 0.18
N ALA A 18 11.95 -6.38 0.73
CA ALA A 18 13.01 -7.26 0.25
C ALA A 18 12.80 -7.69 -1.22
N GLN A 19 11.55 -7.92 -1.65
CA GLN A 19 11.23 -8.24 -3.03
C GLN A 19 11.60 -7.09 -3.98
N MET A 20 11.27 -5.84 -3.63
CA MET A 20 11.60 -4.67 -4.45
C MET A 20 13.11 -4.52 -4.64
N ALA A 21 13.87 -4.63 -3.55
CA ALA A 21 15.34 -4.56 -3.61
C ALA A 21 15.97 -5.71 -4.41
N ARG A 22 15.36 -6.91 -4.40
CA ARG A 22 15.81 -8.05 -5.22
C ARG A 22 15.51 -7.86 -6.70
N GLN A 23 14.37 -7.26 -7.04
CA GLN A 23 13.98 -7.00 -8.43
C GLN A 23 14.81 -5.89 -9.07
N ASP A 24 15.18 -4.89 -8.28
CA ASP A 24 16.04 -3.80 -8.73
C ASP A 24 17.06 -3.44 -7.63
N PRO A 25 18.33 -3.85 -7.77
CA PRO A 25 19.38 -3.55 -6.80
C PRO A 25 19.68 -2.06 -6.61
N THR A 26 19.21 -1.19 -7.50
CA THR A 26 19.35 0.27 -7.36
C THR A 26 18.30 0.90 -6.44
N VAL A 27 17.32 0.09 -6.01
CA VAL A 27 16.25 0.49 -5.11
C VAL A 27 16.58 0.08 -3.68
N VAL A 28 16.49 1.04 -2.77
CA VAL A 28 16.48 0.80 -1.32
C VAL A 28 15.04 0.85 -0.86
N ALA A 29 14.54 -0.24 -0.29
CA ALA A 29 13.19 -0.31 0.24
C ALA A 29 13.20 -0.46 1.76
N SER A 30 12.33 0.27 2.44
CA SER A 30 12.11 0.19 3.88
C SER A 30 10.62 0.06 4.17
N HIS A 31 10.28 -0.42 5.36
CA HIS A 31 8.90 -0.55 5.80
C HIS A 31 8.70 -0.07 7.24
N VAL A 32 7.47 0.33 7.54
CA VAL A 32 7.02 0.70 8.89
C VAL A 32 5.60 0.17 9.09
N VAL A 33 5.33 -0.40 10.26
CA VAL A 33 3.96 -0.75 10.68
C VAL A 33 3.41 0.41 11.50
N ASP A 34 2.19 0.84 11.20
CA ASP A 34 1.51 1.88 11.98
C ASP A 34 1.20 1.33 13.39
N GLU A 35 1.54 2.11 14.42
CA GLU A 35 1.33 1.72 15.83
C GLU A 35 -0.13 1.87 16.26
N HIS A 36 -0.89 2.72 15.57
CA HIS A 36 -2.25 3.11 15.91
C HIS A 36 -3.30 2.42 15.03
N SER A 37 -2.95 2.13 13.78
CA SER A 37 -3.84 1.46 12.81
C SER A 37 -3.24 0.14 12.32
N PRO A 38 -4.05 -0.90 12.07
CA PRO A 38 -3.55 -2.17 11.54
C PRO A 38 -3.26 -2.06 10.04
N ARG A 39 -2.23 -1.30 9.69
CA ARG A 39 -1.68 -1.15 8.33
C ARG A 39 -0.17 -0.98 8.38
N ALA A 40 0.48 -1.17 7.25
CA ALA A 40 1.90 -0.92 7.08
C ALA A 40 2.16 -0.11 5.82
N VAL A 41 3.35 0.48 5.75
CA VAL A 41 3.84 1.23 4.61
C VAL A 41 5.14 0.62 4.14
N VAL A 42 5.30 0.48 2.83
CA VAL A 42 6.57 0.20 2.18
C VAL A 42 6.95 1.40 1.33
N LYS A 43 8.14 1.94 1.57
CA LYS A 43 8.72 3.04 0.79
C LYS A 43 9.94 2.53 0.04
N ALA A 44 9.98 2.80 -1.26
CA ALA A 44 11.10 2.46 -2.13
C ALA A 44 11.75 3.72 -2.69
N GLU A 45 13.07 3.81 -2.57
CA GLU A 45 13.86 4.97 -2.99
C GLU A 45 14.94 4.57 -3.98
N ARG A 46 15.18 5.41 -4.98
CA ARG A 46 16.29 5.30 -5.93
C ARG A 46 17.04 6.62 -5.95
N GLN A 47 18.33 6.60 -5.64
CA GLN A 47 19.17 7.80 -5.61
C GLN A 47 18.55 8.94 -4.75
N GLY A 48 17.96 8.58 -3.60
CA GLY A 48 17.34 9.54 -2.69
C GLY A 48 15.95 10.07 -3.12
N LYS A 49 15.38 9.58 -4.23
CA LYS A 49 14.02 9.91 -4.66
C LYS A 49 13.08 8.75 -4.41
N VAL A 50 11.91 9.03 -3.85
CA VAL A 50 10.83 8.04 -3.69
C VAL A 50 10.33 7.63 -5.08
N VAL A 51 10.39 6.34 -5.39
CA VAL A 51 9.94 5.77 -6.66
C VAL A 51 8.70 4.88 -6.51
N ALA A 52 8.44 4.37 -5.31
CA ALA A 52 7.19 3.71 -4.96
C ALA A 52 6.85 3.93 -3.48
N PHE A 53 5.56 4.06 -3.20
CA PHE A 53 5.01 4.17 -1.87
C PHE A 53 3.76 3.28 -1.81
N GLU A 54 3.82 2.21 -1.03
CA GLU A 54 2.76 1.20 -0.98
C GLU A 54 2.16 1.10 0.41
N PHE A 55 0.85 1.22 0.50
CA PHE A 55 0.09 0.93 1.71
C PHE A 55 -0.36 -0.54 1.70
N ILE A 56 -0.03 -1.25 2.77
CA ILE A 56 -0.49 -2.62 3.03
C ILE A 56 -1.60 -2.50 4.06
N GLU A 57 -2.84 -2.57 3.59
CA GLU A 57 -4.03 -2.39 4.41
C GLU A 57 -4.54 -3.73 4.91
N THR A 58 -5.17 -3.75 6.08
CA THR A 58 -6.02 -4.88 6.49
C THR A 58 -7.47 -4.61 6.08
N ALA A 59 -8.36 -5.59 6.28
CA ALA A 59 -9.79 -5.36 6.10
C ALA A 59 -10.34 -4.22 6.99
N GLU A 60 -9.69 -3.96 8.14
CA GLU A 60 -10.09 -2.91 9.07
C GLU A 60 -9.70 -1.50 8.59
N THR A 61 -8.70 -1.35 7.72
CA THR A 61 -8.16 -0.03 7.32
C THR A 61 -8.35 0.28 5.84
N ALA A 62 -8.64 -0.75 5.04
CA ALA A 62 -8.83 -0.65 3.59
C ALA A 62 -9.86 0.43 3.23
N ALA A 63 -9.37 1.48 2.57
CA ALA A 63 -10.19 2.57 2.07
C ALA A 63 -11.08 3.25 3.14
N LEU A 64 -10.66 3.26 4.40
CA LEU A 64 -11.32 4.07 5.43
C LEU A 64 -11.10 5.56 5.17
N HIS A 65 -12.13 6.37 5.45
CA HIS A 65 -12.06 7.82 5.26
C HIS A 65 -10.98 8.48 6.14
N CYS A 66 -10.74 7.96 7.34
CA CYS A 66 -9.71 8.48 8.25
C CYS A 66 -8.28 8.38 7.69
N ASN A 67 -8.04 7.49 6.72
CA ASN A 67 -6.73 7.31 6.08
C ASN A 67 -6.60 8.11 4.77
N MET A 68 -7.63 8.88 4.38
CA MET A 68 -7.67 9.54 3.08
C MET A 68 -6.58 10.61 2.93
N GLU A 69 -6.27 11.33 4.02
CA GLU A 69 -5.24 12.37 4.01
C GLU A 69 -3.87 11.80 3.62
N ASP A 70 -3.51 10.62 4.11
CA ASP A 70 -2.25 9.95 3.75
C ASP A 70 -2.19 9.61 2.26
N TYR A 71 -3.29 9.06 1.71
CA TYR A 71 -3.34 8.72 0.30
C TYR A 71 -3.22 9.95 -0.58
N VAL A 72 -3.92 11.04 -0.23
CA VAL A 72 -3.87 12.32 -0.96
C VAL A 72 -2.48 12.92 -0.86
N PHE A 73 -1.88 12.95 0.34
CA PHE A 73 -0.53 13.44 0.55
C PHE A 73 0.49 12.69 -0.32
N VAL A 74 0.51 11.36 -0.25
CA VAL A 74 1.44 10.52 -1.03
C VAL A 74 1.23 10.71 -2.54
N SER A 75 -0.02 10.80 -2.98
CA SER A 75 -0.35 11.03 -4.39
C SER A 75 0.23 12.34 -4.90
N ASN A 76 0.08 13.42 -4.12
CA ASN A 76 0.55 14.76 -4.47
C ASN A 76 2.06 14.90 -4.37
N GLU A 77 2.67 14.36 -3.31
CA GLU A 77 4.08 14.52 -3.02
C GLU A 77 4.96 13.67 -3.94
N PHE A 78 4.54 12.43 -4.24
CA PHE A 78 5.37 11.46 -4.95
C PHE A 78 4.84 11.09 -6.35
N GLY A 79 3.67 11.61 -6.75
CA GLY A 79 3.07 11.37 -8.06
C GLY A 79 2.58 9.93 -8.27
N GLY A 80 2.54 9.12 -7.22
CA GLY A 80 1.94 7.79 -7.27
C GLY A 80 1.93 7.08 -5.93
N LEU A 81 0.94 6.19 -5.79
CA LEU A 81 0.79 5.30 -4.65
C LEU A 81 0.32 3.92 -5.12
N ALA A 82 0.58 2.94 -4.26
CA ALA A 82 -0.09 1.67 -4.34
C ALA A 82 -0.84 1.33 -3.06
N VAL A 83 -1.87 0.51 -3.20
CA VAL A 83 -2.62 -0.06 -2.08
C VAL A 83 -2.75 -1.56 -2.29
N ALA A 84 -2.41 -2.33 -1.26
CA ALA A 84 -2.50 -3.78 -1.23
C ALA A 84 -3.54 -4.21 -0.19
N LEU A 85 -4.43 -5.11 -0.61
CA LEU A 85 -5.52 -5.67 0.21
C LEU A 85 -5.29 -7.16 0.50
N PRO A 86 -5.75 -7.70 1.64
CA PRO A 86 -5.55 -9.11 1.98
C PRO A 86 -6.47 -10.02 1.17
N GLU A 87 -5.89 -11.03 0.51
CA GLU A 87 -6.63 -12.04 -0.26
C GLU A 87 -7.56 -12.90 0.62
N SER A 88 -7.31 -12.97 1.92
CA SER A 88 -8.19 -13.66 2.89
C SER A 88 -9.56 -13.00 3.03
N ASP A 89 -9.65 -11.70 2.80
CA ASP A 89 -10.86 -10.90 3.07
C ASP A 89 -11.47 -10.35 1.77
N TYR A 90 -10.67 -10.22 0.72
CA TYR A 90 -11.07 -9.65 -0.55
C TYR A 90 -10.82 -10.63 -1.70
N THR A 91 -11.90 -11.10 -2.33
CA THR A 91 -11.79 -11.74 -3.64
C THR A 91 -11.29 -10.72 -4.67
N ARG A 92 -10.76 -11.19 -5.80
CA ARG A 92 -10.25 -10.33 -6.87
C ARG A 92 -11.24 -9.24 -7.28
N ASP A 93 -12.49 -9.59 -7.51
CA ASP A 93 -13.50 -8.65 -8.01
C ASP A 93 -13.91 -7.62 -6.95
N ILE A 94 -13.98 -8.03 -5.68
CA ILE A 94 -14.25 -7.12 -4.56
C ILE A 94 -13.07 -6.16 -4.39
N ALA A 95 -11.83 -6.68 -4.40
CA ALA A 95 -10.62 -5.87 -4.29
C ALA A 95 -10.54 -4.81 -5.40
N VAL A 96 -10.79 -5.19 -6.66
CA VAL A 96 -10.83 -4.26 -7.80
C VAL A 96 -11.88 -3.17 -7.57
N THR A 97 -13.06 -3.52 -7.06
CA THR A 97 -14.13 -2.56 -6.76
C THR A 97 -13.70 -1.58 -5.67
N VAL A 98 -13.17 -2.07 -4.56
CA VAL A 98 -12.68 -1.24 -3.44
C VAL A 98 -11.55 -0.31 -3.90
N LEU A 99 -10.59 -0.82 -4.65
CA LEU A 99 -9.44 -0.06 -5.15
C LEU A 99 -9.84 1.00 -6.19
N THR A 100 -10.81 0.69 -7.05
CA THR A 100 -11.34 1.64 -8.04
C THR A 100 -12.07 2.78 -7.35
N ASP A 101 -12.92 2.46 -6.36
CA ASP A 101 -13.63 3.47 -5.59
C ASP A 101 -12.66 4.31 -4.73
N LEU A 102 -11.65 3.68 -4.12
CA LEU A 102 -10.59 4.38 -3.39
C LEU A 102 -9.85 5.37 -4.28
N LYS A 103 -9.41 4.95 -5.48
CA LYS A 103 -8.78 5.84 -6.47
C LYS A 103 -9.67 7.06 -6.77
N GLY A 104 -10.96 6.83 -7.00
CA GLY A 104 -11.92 7.90 -7.24
C GLY A 104 -12.11 8.83 -6.04
N ARG A 105 -12.08 8.30 -4.82
CA ARG A 105 -12.14 9.10 -3.58
C ARG A 105 -10.91 9.96 -3.40
N ILE A 106 -9.71 9.41 -3.63
CA ILE A 106 -8.44 10.16 -3.56
C ILE A 106 -8.48 11.38 -4.50
N GLN A 107 -8.97 11.19 -5.73
CA GLN A 107 -9.14 12.28 -6.70
C GLN A 107 -10.11 13.36 -6.20
N ARG A 108 -11.27 12.96 -5.67
CA ARG A 108 -12.27 13.90 -5.14
C ARG A 108 -11.82 14.61 -3.86
N SER A 109 -10.91 14.00 -3.11
CA SER A 109 -10.39 14.51 -1.83
C SER A 109 -9.15 15.41 -1.97
N GLY A 110 -8.78 15.80 -3.19
CA GLY A 110 -7.74 16.83 -3.40
C GLY A 110 -6.40 16.32 -3.89
N ALA A 111 -6.30 15.08 -4.39
CA ALA A 111 -5.13 14.71 -5.19
C ALA A 111 -5.14 15.49 -6.52
N VAL A 112 -4.17 16.39 -6.68
CA VAL A 112 -4.07 17.33 -7.81
C VAL A 112 -3.23 16.69 -8.92
N GLY A 113 -3.84 16.51 -10.10
CA GLY A 113 -3.16 15.97 -11.29
C GLY A 113 -3.31 14.46 -11.49
N ASP A 114 -2.71 13.95 -12.58
CA ASP A 114 -2.69 12.52 -12.90
C ASP A 114 -1.64 11.80 -12.06
N PHE A 115 -2.05 11.22 -10.93
CA PHE A 115 -1.19 10.34 -10.15
C PHE A 115 -1.30 8.89 -10.63
N ARG A 116 -0.20 8.15 -10.48
CA ARG A 116 -0.20 6.70 -10.75
C ARG A 116 -0.79 5.96 -9.55
N PHE A 117 -1.83 5.16 -9.79
CA PHE A 117 -2.43 4.29 -8.77
C PHE A 117 -2.22 2.83 -9.17
N SER A 118 -1.69 2.02 -8.27
CA SER A 118 -1.56 0.58 -8.45
C SER A 118 -2.28 -0.18 -7.35
N GLY A 119 -2.96 -1.26 -7.73
CA GLY A 119 -3.74 -2.08 -6.82
C GLY A 119 -3.18 -3.49 -6.72
N TYR A 120 -3.09 -4.03 -5.50
CA TYR A 120 -2.59 -5.38 -5.26
C TYR A 120 -3.49 -6.20 -4.33
N LEU A 121 -3.44 -7.52 -4.49
CA LEU A 121 -3.78 -8.47 -3.44
C LEU A 121 -2.50 -9.04 -2.84
N TYR A 122 -2.49 -9.27 -1.53
CA TYR A 122 -1.43 -10.01 -0.86
C TYR A 122 -1.97 -11.22 -0.11
N ASP A 123 -1.21 -12.31 -0.10
CA ASP A 123 -1.55 -13.52 0.65
C ASP A 123 -0.85 -13.57 2.03
N GLY A 124 -1.19 -14.58 2.84
CA GLY A 124 -0.58 -14.78 4.17
C GLY A 124 0.93 -15.09 4.13
N MET A 125 1.51 -15.33 2.95
CA MET A 125 2.94 -15.51 2.74
C MET A 125 3.63 -14.24 2.22
N GLY A 126 2.90 -13.13 2.07
CA GLY A 126 3.45 -11.88 1.55
C GLY A 126 3.77 -11.94 0.06
N ASN A 127 3.10 -12.81 -0.71
CA ASN A 127 3.13 -12.73 -2.17
C ASN A 127 2.12 -11.69 -2.66
N PHE A 128 2.50 -10.89 -3.65
CA PHE A 128 1.68 -9.80 -4.17
C PHE A 128 1.24 -10.08 -5.61
N LYS A 129 -0.06 -9.96 -5.88
CA LYS A 129 -0.67 -10.09 -7.21
C LYS A 129 -1.22 -8.72 -7.63
N ARG A 130 -0.75 -8.21 -8.77
CA ARG A 130 -1.24 -6.94 -9.31
C ARG A 130 -2.66 -7.09 -9.87
N LEU A 131 -3.50 -6.09 -9.59
CA LEU A 131 -4.88 -5.99 -10.06
C LEU A 131 -5.08 -4.90 -11.11
N MET A 132 -4.46 -3.73 -10.91
CA MET A 132 -4.50 -2.56 -11.80
C MET A 132 -3.19 -1.78 -11.74
#